data_AF-A0A7V3HX95-F1
#
_entry.id   AF-A0A7V3HX95-F1
#
_cell.length_a   1.000
_cell.length_b   1.000
_cell.length_c   1.000
_cell.angle_alpha   90.00
_cell.angle_beta   90.00
_cell.angle_gamma   90.00
#
_symmetry.space_group_name_H-M   'P 1'
#
loop_
_entity.id
_entity.type
_entity.pdbx_description
1 polymer ?
#
loop_
_entity_poly.entity_id
_entity_poly.type
_entity_poly.pdbx_seq_one_letter_code
_entity_poly.pdbx_strand_id
1 'polypeptide(L)'
;ARPTAWSAEGLLGYLPPEAQDRLLDTVTELSAPGSRLATESTPNPQPGDADKMEDKMKEHMRRISERWGAHGFDPDMAALVYFGERNEAAPYLSERGWALNGASIRELFAANGLAPIADDDIGLGDTLFVSGTLERATT
;
A
#
# COMPACT_ATOMS: atom_id res chain seq x y z
N ALA A 1 -6.51 24.47 -13.51
CA ALA A 1 -5.62 23.58 -12.72
C ALA A 1 -4.41 23.18 -13.57
N ARG A 2 -3.29 22.78 -12.96
CA ARG A 2 -2.08 22.25 -13.64
C ARG A 2 -1.85 20.80 -13.21
N PRO A 3 -1.22 19.95 -14.05
CA PRO A 3 -0.88 18.59 -13.65
C PRO A 3 0.02 18.56 -12.40
N THR A 4 -0.29 17.65 -11.47
CA THR A 4 0.41 17.47 -10.20
C THR A 4 1.01 16.07 -10.12
N ALA A 5 2.16 15.92 -9.48
CA ALA A 5 2.71 14.61 -9.12
C ALA A 5 2.47 14.36 -7.63
N TRP A 6 1.76 13.28 -7.31
CA TRP A 6 1.45 12.84 -5.97
C TRP A 6 2.28 11.60 -5.60
N SER A 7 2.71 11.54 -4.35
CA SER A 7 3.34 10.36 -3.76
C SER A 7 2.72 10.10 -2.39
N ALA A 8 2.21 8.89 -2.19
CA ALA A 8 1.71 8.40 -0.91
C ALA A 8 2.51 7.15 -0.55
N GLU A 9 3.70 7.36 0.02
CA GLU A 9 4.62 6.28 0.37
C GLU A 9 4.52 5.94 1.85
N GLY A 10 4.44 4.64 2.17
CA GLY A 10 4.39 4.13 3.54
C GLY A 10 3.21 4.68 4.33
N LEU A 11 2.07 4.86 3.67
CA LEU A 11 0.90 5.55 4.21
C LEU A 11 -0.36 4.69 4.19
N LEU A 12 -0.67 4.02 3.08
CA LEU A 12 -2.02 3.47 2.89
C LEU A 12 -2.35 2.38 3.94
N GLY A 13 -1.37 1.53 4.29
CA GLY A 13 -1.54 0.50 5.32
C GLY A 13 -1.83 1.03 6.73
N TYR A 14 -1.52 2.31 6.99
CA TYR A 14 -1.74 3.00 8.27
C TYR A 14 -3.03 3.83 8.28
N LEU A 15 -3.85 3.73 7.23
CA LEU A 15 -5.16 4.37 7.16
C LEU A 15 -6.26 3.31 7.35
N PRO A 16 -7.36 3.66 8.04
CA PRO A 16 -8.62 2.92 7.91
C PRO A 16 -9.04 2.79 6.44
N PRO A 17 -9.73 1.71 6.02
CA PRO A 17 -10.13 1.50 4.64
C PRO A 17 -10.86 2.70 4.00
N GLU A 18 -11.82 3.28 4.72
CA GLU A 18 -12.58 4.44 4.26
C GLU A 18 -11.75 5.74 4.18
N ALA A 19 -10.67 5.82 4.95
CA ALA A 19 -9.75 6.97 4.92
C ALA A 19 -8.80 6.87 3.73
N GLN A 20 -8.37 5.65 3.33
CA GLN A 20 -7.65 5.44 2.07
C GLN A 20 -8.51 5.88 0.89
N ASP A 21 -9.73 5.37 0.80
CA ASP A 21 -10.66 5.70 -0.28
C ASP A 21 -10.87 7.21 -0.41
N ARG A 22 -11.14 7.88 0.72
CA ARG A 22 -11.27 9.34 0.77
C ARG A 22 -10.01 10.07 0.32
N LEU A 23 -8.83 9.59 0.70
CA LEU A 23 -7.56 10.17 0.25
C LEU A 23 -7.43 10.08 -1.27
N LEU A 24 -7.69 8.89 -1.84
CA LEU A 24 -7.59 8.65 -3.29
C LEU A 24 -8.64 9.43 -4.09
N ASP A 25 -9.85 9.57 -3.55
CA ASP A 25 -10.91 10.43 -4.10
C ASP A 25 -10.46 11.91 -4.12
N THR A 26 -9.95 12.40 -2.99
CA THR A 26 -9.47 13.80 -2.86
C THR A 26 -8.31 14.08 -3.82
N VAL A 27 -7.35 13.16 -3.92
CA VAL A 27 -6.24 13.29 -4.88
C VAL A 27 -6.76 13.33 -6.31
N THR A 28 -7.77 12.52 -6.64
CA THR A 28 -8.39 12.53 -7.97
C THR A 28 -9.10 13.86 -8.25
N GLU A 29 -9.92 14.35 -7.31
CA GLU A 29 -10.66 15.62 -7.43
C GLU A 29 -9.72 16.82 -7.66
N LEU A 30 -8.58 16.84 -6.96
CA LEU A 30 -7.60 17.92 -7.06
C LEU A 30 -6.66 17.80 -8.28
N SER A 31 -6.74 16.71 -9.04
CA SER A 31 -5.83 16.42 -10.14
C SER A 31 -6.37 16.91 -11.49
N ALA A 32 -5.56 17.70 -12.21
CA ALA A 32 -5.82 17.98 -13.62
C ALA A 32 -5.46 16.76 -14.50
N PRO A 33 -6.03 16.60 -15.70
CA PRO A 33 -5.56 15.60 -16.66
C PRO A 33 -4.05 15.69 -16.89
N GLY A 34 -3.38 14.54 -16.94
CA GLY A 34 -1.92 14.44 -16.98
C GLY A 34 -1.23 14.44 -15.61
N SER A 35 -1.98 14.59 -14.50
CA SER A 35 -1.43 14.39 -13.15
C SER A 35 -0.96 12.96 -12.96
N ARG A 36 0.04 12.76 -12.10
CA ARG A 36 0.66 11.47 -11.82
C ARG A 36 0.50 11.11 -10.35
N LEU A 37 0.42 9.82 -10.07
CA LEU A 37 0.39 9.27 -8.72
C LEU A 37 1.32 8.06 -8.63
N ALA A 38 2.00 7.94 -7.49
CA ALA A 38 2.72 6.74 -7.08
C ALA A 38 2.38 6.40 -5.62
N THR A 39 2.11 5.13 -5.33
CA THR A 39 1.74 4.64 -3.99
C THR A 39 2.06 3.15 -3.86
N GLU A 40 2.20 2.63 -2.65
CA GLU A 40 2.14 1.18 -2.40
C GLU A 40 0.69 0.69 -2.25
N SER A 41 0.45 -0.57 -2.60
CA SER A 41 -0.80 -1.29 -2.35
C SER A 41 -0.47 -2.73 -1.98
N THR A 42 -0.90 -3.17 -0.81
CA THR A 42 -0.83 -4.59 -0.43
C THR A 42 -2.00 -5.33 -1.07
N PRO A 43 -1.77 -6.45 -1.78
CA PRO A 43 -2.84 -7.27 -2.32
C PRO A 43 -3.78 -7.74 -1.21
N ASN A 44 -5.07 -7.88 -1.53
CA ASN A 44 -6.01 -8.47 -0.59
C ASN A 44 -5.70 -9.96 -0.40
N PRO A 45 -5.90 -10.49 0.82
CA PRO A 45 -5.75 -11.92 1.08
C PRO A 45 -6.73 -12.73 0.25
N GLN A 46 -6.36 -13.97 -0.09
CA GLN A 46 -7.28 -14.89 -0.75
C GLN A 46 -8.51 -15.15 0.14
N PRO A 47 -9.68 -15.46 -0.46
CA PRO A 47 -10.88 -15.79 0.30
C PRO A 47 -10.61 -16.91 1.31
N GLY A 48 -10.84 -16.64 2.60
CA GLY A 48 -10.62 -17.59 3.70
C GLY A 48 -9.24 -17.51 4.38
N ASP A 49 -8.34 -16.64 3.92
CA ASP A 49 -7.01 -16.45 4.53
C ASP A 49 -6.85 -15.09 5.24
N ALA A 50 -7.87 -14.23 5.23
CA ALA A 50 -7.83 -12.90 5.84
C ALA A 50 -7.42 -12.95 7.32
N ASP A 51 -8.10 -13.76 8.14
CA ASP A 51 -7.81 -13.90 9.57
C ASP A 51 -6.36 -14.36 9.82
N LYS A 52 -5.87 -15.31 9.01
CA LYS A 52 -4.50 -15.82 9.14
C LYS A 52 -3.46 -14.76 8.80
N MET A 53 -3.72 -13.95 7.78
CA MET A 53 -2.82 -12.88 7.37
C MET A 53 -2.80 -11.75 8.41
N GLU A 54 -3.95 -11.42 8.98
CA GLU A 54 -4.08 -10.50 10.11
C GLU A 54 -3.28 -10.98 11.32
N ASP A 55 -3.45 -12.24 11.74
CA ASP A 55 -2.71 -12.83 12.86
C ASP A 55 -1.20 -12.81 12.64
N LYS A 56 -0.73 -13.18 11.44
CA LYS A 56 0.68 -13.13 11.07
C LYS A 56 1.24 -11.71 11.11
N MET A 57 0.48 -10.72 10.64
CA MET A 57 0.90 -9.32 10.67
C MET A 57 1.00 -8.79 12.11
N LYS A 58 0.01 -9.10 12.96
CA LYS A 58 0.06 -8.74 14.39
C LYS A 58 1.25 -9.38 15.10
N GLU A 59 1.50 -10.66 14.85
CA GLU A 59 2.64 -11.36 15.42
C GLU A 59 3.97 -10.77 14.96
N HIS A 60 4.07 -10.41 13.67
CA HIS A 60 5.25 -9.73 13.12
C HIS A 60 5.50 -8.37 13.80
N MET A 61 4.45 -7.54 13.93
CA MET A 61 4.56 -6.24 14.58
C MET A 61 4.95 -6.37 16.07
N ARG A 62 4.39 -7.35 16.78
CA ARG A 62 4.78 -7.66 18.17
C ARG A 62 6.27 -8.02 18.28
N ARG A 63 6.78 -8.84 17.35
CA ARG A 63 8.22 -9.19 17.30
C ARG A 63 9.10 -7.96 17.07
N ILE A 64 8.66 -6.99 16.27
CA ILE A 64 9.37 -5.71 16.09
C ILE A 64 9.38 -4.92 17.41
N SER A 65 8.21 -4.77 18.05
CA SER A 65 8.08 -4.10 19.36
C SER A 65 8.99 -4.71 20.41
N GLU A 66 8.97 -6.04 20.59
CA GLU A 66 9.82 -6.75 21.56
C GLU A 66 11.31 -6.51 21.31
N ARG A 67 11.73 -6.54 20.04
CA ARG A 67 13.13 -6.30 19.65
C ARG A 67 13.56 -4.87 19.96
N TRP A 68 12.72 -3.88 19.70
CA TRP A 68 13.03 -2.49 20.01
C TRP A 68 12.95 -2.19 21.51
N GLY A 69 12.02 -2.83 22.23
CA GLY A 69 11.88 -2.73 23.68
C GLY A 69 13.14 -3.20 24.40
N ALA A 70 13.79 -4.25 23.90
CA ALA A 70 15.11 -4.70 24.37
C ALA A 70 16.23 -3.65 24.22
N HIS A 71 16.02 -2.64 23.36
CA HIS A 71 16.92 -1.51 23.15
C HIS A 71 16.40 -0.19 23.77
N GLY A 72 15.35 -0.25 24.60
CA GLY A 72 14.82 0.90 25.36
C GLY A 72 13.77 1.74 24.61
N PHE A 73 13.21 1.24 23.51
CA PHE A 73 12.13 1.90 22.76
C PHE A 73 10.98 0.91 22.53
N ASP A 74 9.82 1.14 23.17
CA ASP A 74 8.70 0.18 23.18
C ASP A 74 7.43 0.76 22.52
N PRO A 75 7.39 0.87 21.19
CA PRO A 75 6.17 1.27 20.51
C PRO A 75 5.22 0.09 20.39
N ASP A 76 3.91 0.35 20.53
CA ASP A 76 2.88 -0.59 20.15
C ASP A 76 2.70 -0.55 18.62
N MET A 77 3.52 -1.32 17.91
CA MET A 77 3.48 -1.39 16.44
C MET A 77 2.22 -2.10 15.95
N ALA A 78 1.65 -3.00 16.75
CA ALA A 78 0.44 -3.73 16.38
C ALA A 78 -0.79 -2.81 16.36
N ALA A 79 -0.80 -1.75 17.17
CA ALA A 79 -1.84 -0.72 17.15
C ALA A 79 -1.81 0.19 15.90
N LEU A 80 -0.79 0.10 15.05
CA LEU A 80 -0.65 0.95 13.87
C LEU A 80 -1.31 0.36 12.60
N VAL A 81 -1.65 -0.93 12.61
CA VAL A 81 -2.13 -1.61 11.39
C VAL A 81 -3.66 -1.66 11.38
N TYR A 82 -4.26 -1.25 10.26
CA TYR A 82 -5.70 -1.35 10.05
C TYR A 82 -6.06 -2.53 9.16
N PHE A 83 -6.82 -3.47 9.72
CA PHE A 83 -7.35 -4.65 9.04
C PHE A 83 -8.78 -4.40 8.55
N GLY A 84 -9.24 -5.26 7.63
CA GLY A 84 -10.59 -5.20 7.05
C GLY A 84 -10.57 -5.20 5.53
N GLU A 85 -11.75 -5.39 4.94
CA GLU A 85 -11.92 -5.31 3.49
C GLU A 85 -11.55 -3.91 2.99
N ARG A 86 -10.67 -3.87 1.99
CA ARG A 86 -10.08 -2.64 1.44
C ARG A 86 -10.02 -2.75 -0.06
N ASN A 87 -10.21 -1.63 -0.74
CA ASN A 87 -9.96 -1.57 -2.17
C ASN A 87 -8.45 -1.59 -2.45
N GLU A 88 -8.01 -2.45 -3.36
CA GLU A 88 -6.66 -2.32 -3.90
C GLU A 88 -6.54 -0.99 -4.67
N ALA A 89 -5.44 -0.27 -4.48
CA ALA A 89 -5.34 1.11 -4.96
C ALA A 89 -5.43 1.19 -6.50
N ALA A 90 -4.83 0.24 -7.21
CA ALA A 90 -4.79 0.28 -8.69
C ALA A 90 -6.18 0.07 -9.31
N PRO A 91 -6.94 -0.99 -8.97
CA PRO A 91 -8.33 -1.13 -9.43
C PRO A 91 -9.20 0.07 -9.05
N TYR A 92 -9.11 0.54 -7.81
CA TYR A 92 -9.94 1.65 -7.31
C TYR A 92 -9.75 2.96 -8.07
N LEU A 93 -8.49 3.31 -8.34
CA LEU A 93 -8.15 4.51 -9.10
C LEU A 93 -8.41 4.33 -10.60
N SER A 94 -8.34 3.11 -11.12
CA SER A 94 -8.64 2.83 -12.54
C SER A 94 -10.11 3.14 -12.87
N GLU A 95 -11.03 2.82 -11.95
CA GLU A 95 -12.45 3.22 -12.06
C GLU A 95 -12.66 4.74 -12.05
N ARG A 96 -11.64 5.50 -11.64
CA ARG A 96 -11.63 6.97 -11.54
C ARG A 96 -10.82 7.65 -12.64
N GLY A 97 -10.53 6.94 -13.71
CA GLY A 97 -9.89 7.50 -14.91
C GLY A 97 -8.36 7.55 -14.88
N TRP A 98 -7.74 6.90 -13.90
CA TRP A 98 -6.29 6.71 -13.87
C TRP A 98 -5.88 5.52 -14.73
N ALA A 99 -4.84 5.69 -15.54
CA ALA A 99 -4.14 4.59 -16.19
C ALA A 99 -2.90 4.23 -15.36
N LEU A 100 -2.94 3.08 -14.69
CA LEU A 100 -1.95 2.66 -13.70
C LEU A 100 -1.26 1.36 -14.12
N ASN A 101 0.01 1.25 -13.74
CA ASN A 101 0.79 0.02 -13.74
C ASN A 101 1.22 -0.32 -12.31
N GLY A 102 1.54 -1.59 -12.07
CA GLY A 102 2.07 -2.06 -10.79
C GLY A 102 3.30 -2.93 -11.00
N ALA A 103 4.22 -2.89 -10.03
CA ALA A 103 5.32 -3.83 -9.92
C ALA A 103 5.46 -4.27 -8.45
N SER A 104 5.55 -5.57 -8.23
CA SER A 104 5.80 -6.13 -6.89
C SER A 104 7.21 -5.81 -6.41
N ILE A 105 7.41 -5.77 -5.09
CA ILE A 105 8.76 -5.64 -4.51
C ILE A 105 9.68 -6.77 -5.03
N ARG A 106 9.14 -7.99 -5.17
CA ARG A 106 9.86 -9.14 -5.73
C ARG A 106 10.34 -8.89 -7.17
N GLU A 107 9.48 -8.38 -8.04
CA GLU A 107 9.84 -8.04 -9.42
C GLU A 107 10.89 -6.92 -9.46
N LEU A 108 10.74 -5.91 -8.62
CA LEU A 108 11.71 -4.81 -8.53
C LEU A 108 13.07 -5.29 -8.04
N PHE A 109 13.12 -6.20 -7.07
CA PHE A 109 14.37 -6.80 -6.61
C PHE A 109 15.06 -7.58 -7.74
N ALA A 110 14.31 -8.43 -8.45
CA ALA A 110 14.83 -9.20 -9.57
C ALA A 110 15.34 -8.30 -10.71
N ALA A 111 14.58 -7.28 -11.08
CA ALA A 111 14.95 -6.32 -12.14
C ALA A 111 16.21 -5.52 -11.81
N ASN A 112 16.51 -5.31 -10.53
CA ASN A 112 17.68 -4.57 -10.06
C ASN A 112 18.84 -5.48 -9.60
N GLY A 113 18.74 -6.81 -9.80
CA GLY A 113 19.78 -7.77 -9.41
C GLY A 113 20.01 -7.89 -7.91
N LEU A 114 19.00 -7.54 -7.10
CA LEU A 114 19.03 -7.69 -5.65
C LEU A 114 18.71 -9.13 -5.25
N ALA A 115 19.28 -9.57 -4.12
CA ALA A 115 19.00 -10.89 -3.58
C ALA A 115 17.51 -11.02 -3.23
N PRO A 116 16.85 -12.16 -3.51
CA PRO A 116 15.43 -12.35 -3.18
C PRO A 116 15.13 -12.08 -1.71
N ILE A 117 13.93 -11.58 -1.42
CA ILE A 117 13.46 -11.40 -0.05
C ILE A 117 13.37 -12.78 0.62
N ALA A 118 14.15 -12.96 1.69
CA ALA A 118 14.07 -14.11 2.59
C ALA A 118 13.07 -13.81 3.71
N ASP A 119 12.48 -14.86 4.29
CA ASP A 119 11.56 -14.78 5.44
C ASP A 119 10.37 -13.82 5.22
N ASP A 120 9.70 -13.97 4.07
CA ASP A 120 8.58 -13.13 3.61
C ASP A 120 7.23 -13.55 4.23
N ASP A 121 7.21 -13.77 5.55
CA ASP A 121 6.05 -14.35 6.25
C ASP A 121 4.78 -13.48 6.18
N ILE A 122 4.97 -12.18 5.96
CA ILE A 122 3.90 -11.17 5.86
C ILE A 122 3.58 -10.77 4.41
N GLY A 123 4.21 -11.40 3.41
CA GLY A 123 3.96 -11.12 2.00
C GLY A 123 4.40 -9.72 1.54
N LEU A 124 5.44 -9.16 2.15
CA LEU A 124 6.04 -7.89 1.73
C LEU A 124 6.54 -7.97 0.28
N GLY A 125 7.07 -9.11 -0.14
CA GLY A 125 7.50 -9.32 -1.52
C GLY A 125 6.39 -9.13 -2.55
N ASP A 126 5.15 -9.32 -2.15
CA ASP A 126 3.97 -9.25 -3.00
C ASP A 126 3.28 -7.88 -2.94
N THR A 127 3.71 -6.98 -2.03
CA THR A 127 3.29 -5.58 -2.04
C THR A 127 3.61 -4.94 -3.40
N LEU A 128 2.64 -4.25 -3.98
CA LEU A 128 2.76 -3.60 -5.28
C LEU A 128 3.12 -2.12 -5.10
N PHE A 129 4.17 -1.66 -5.78
CA PHE A 129 4.30 -0.24 -6.10
C PHE A 129 3.48 0.06 -7.35
N VAL A 130 2.51 0.95 -7.21
CA VAL A 130 1.57 1.34 -8.26
C VAL A 130 1.89 2.75 -8.70
N SER A 131 1.97 2.99 -10.02
CA SER A 131 2.18 4.32 -10.57
C SER A 131 1.44 4.55 -11.88
N GLY A 132 1.06 5.80 -12.17
CA GLY A 132 0.27 6.08 -13.36
C GLY A 132 -0.09 7.53 -13.56
N THR A 133 -0.98 7.77 -14.53
CA THR A 133 -1.40 9.11 -14.96
C THR A 133 -2.92 9.20 -15.04
N LEU A 134 -3.49 10.33 -14.64
CA LEU A 134 -4.91 10.63 -14.81
C LEU A 134 -5.18 11.02 -16.28
N GLU A 135 -5.91 10.20 -17.02
CA GLU A 135 -6.16 10.42 -18.46
C GLU A 135 -7.38 11.33 -18.72
N ARG A 136 -8.42 11.20 -17.89
CA ARG A 136 -9.64 12.01 -17.98
C ARG A 136 -10.01 12.53 -16.60
N ALA A 137 -10.29 13.83 -16.50
CA ALA A 137 -10.95 14.36 -15.33
C ALA A 137 -12.39 13.82 -15.30
N THR A 138 -12.77 13.15 -14.22
CA THR A 138 -14.18 12.88 -13.92
C THR A 138 -14.92 14.21 -13.89
N THR A 139 -16.00 14.29 -14.68
CA THR A 139 -16.82 15.50 -14.84
C THR A 139 -17.91 15.56 -13.79
#